data_AF-A0A3D5QC95-F1
#
_entry.id   AF-A0A3D5QC95-F1
#
_cell.length_a   1.000
_cell.length_b   1.000
_cell.length_c   1.000
_cell.angle_alpha   90.00
_cell.angle_beta   90.00
_cell.angle_gamma   90.00
#
_symmetry.space_group_name_H-M   'P 1'
#
loop_
_entity.id
_entity.type
_entity.pdbx_description
1 polymer ?
#
loop_
_entity_poly.entity_id
_entity_poly.type
_entity_poly.pdbx_seq_one_letter_code
_entity_poly.pdbx_strand_id
1 'polypeptide(L)' 'AQRVIDKFVEEYNNRRYHAAIGYLKPVDVFMGIGEEVIAERKAKLKKAREKRIAVNKEKRREFAGVC' A
#
# COMPACT_ATOMS: atom_id res chain seq x y z
N ALA A 1 27.83 -21.67 -4.93
CA ALA A 1 26.39 -21.92 -4.72
C ALA A 1 25.80 -21.04 -3.62
N GLN A 2 26.38 -20.98 -2.41
CA GLN A 2 25.86 -20.19 -1.26
C GLN A 2 25.35 -18.78 -1.61
N ARG A 3 26.18 -17.96 -2.27
CA ARG A 3 25.84 -16.55 -2.56
C ARG A 3 24.56 -16.35 -3.37
N VAL A 4 24.13 -17.34 -4.15
CA VAL A 4 22.88 -17.26 -4.92
C VAL A 4 21.68 -17.49 -4.00
N ILE A 5 21.79 -18.45 -3.09
CA ILE A 5 20.76 -18.75 -2.10
C ILE A 5 20.62 -17.58 -1.12
N ASP A 6 21.73 -17.04 -0.63
CA ASP A 6 21.69 -15.90 0.32
C ASP A 6 20.97 -14.69 -0.29
N LYS A 7 21.26 -14.38 -1.56
CA LYS A 7 20.57 -13.32 -2.30
C LYS A 7 19.08 -13.60 -2.46
N PHE A 8 18.72 -14.86 -2.74
CA PHE A 8 17.33 -15.25 -2.87
C PHE A 8 16.57 -15.10 -1.55
N VAL A 9 17.16 -15.55 -0.45
CA VAL A 9 16.57 -15.44 0.90
C VAL A 9 16.37 -13.98 1.29
N GLU A 10 17.37 -13.13 1.03
CA GLU A 10 17.30 -11.69 1.28
C GLU A 10 16.18 -11.02 0.48
N GLU A 11 16.11 -11.29 -0.83
CA GLU A 11 15.06 -10.73 -1.69
C GLU A 11 13.67 -11.19 -1.23
N TYR A 12 13.50 -12.48 -0.92
CA TYR A 12 12.22 -13.06 -0.54
C TYR A 12 11.71 -12.50 0.80
N ASN A 13 12.57 -12.43 1.82
CA ASN A 13 12.17 -12.09 3.18
C ASN A 13 12.11 -10.58 3.44
N ASN A 14 13.04 -9.83 2.85
CA ASN A 14 13.25 -8.42 3.23
C ASN A 14 12.79 -7.42 2.17
N ARG A 15 12.57 -7.84 0.91
CA ARG A 15 12.24 -6.91 -0.19
C ARG A 15 10.93 -7.22 -0.89
N ARG A 16 10.63 -8.49 -1.14
CA ARG A 16 9.45 -8.90 -1.89
C ARG A 16 8.18 -8.76 -1.06
N TYR A 17 7.16 -8.15 -1.65
CA TYR A 17 5.79 -8.16 -1.12
C TYR A 17 5.04 -9.39 -1.65
N HIS A 18 4.34 -10.09 -0.77
CA HIS A 18 3.67 -11.34 -1.12
C HIS A 18 2.16 -11.22 -0.97
N ALA A 19 1.43 -11.54 -2.04
CA ALA A 19 -0.02 -11.41 -2.07
C ALA A 19 -0.73 -12.28 -1.01
N ALA A 20 -0.19 -13.47 -0.73
CA ALA A 20 -0.75 -14.41 0.26
C ALA A 20 -0.79 -13.85 1.69
N ILE A 21 0.11 -12.90 2.02
CA ILE A 21 0.17 -12.23 3.33
C ILE A 21 -0.24 -10.76 3.22
N GLY A 22 -1.13 -10.42 2.28
CA GLY A 22 -1.68 -9.07 2.16
C GLY A 22 -0.67 -8.04 1.64
N TYR A 23 0.26 -8.46 0.77
CA TYR A 23 1.37 -7.63 0.28
C TYR A 23 2.24 -7.11 1.43
N LEU A 24 2.45 -7.92 2.45
CA LEU A 24 3.49 -7.71 3.46
C LEU A 24 4.78 -8.41 3.04
N LYS A 25 5.89 -7.98 3.65
CA LYS A 25 7.16 -8.69 3.54
C LYS A 25 7.18 -9.78 4.64
N PRO A 26 7.78 -10.96 4.41
CA PRO A 26 7.77 -12.02 5.41
C PRO A 26 8.41 -11.58 6.74
N VAL A 27 9.43 -10.71 6.69
CA VAL A 27 10.04 -10.11 7.90
C VAL A 27 9.04 -9.27 8.71
N ASP A 28 8.13 -8.54 8.05
CA ASP A 28 7.15 -7.68 8.75
C ASP A 28 6.12 -8.54 9.50
N VAL A 29 5.76 -9.69 8.94
CA VAL A 29 4.88 -10.67 9.59
C VAL A 29 5.60 -11.34 10.76
N PHE A 30 6.86 -11.72 10.57
CA PHE A 30 7.67 -12.31 11.64
C PHE A 30 7.87 -11.36 12.82
N MET A 31 8.06 -10.06 12.56
CA MET A 31 8.19 -9.03 13.59
C MET A 31 6.84 -8.62 14.22
N GLY A 32 5.71 -9.13 13.72
CA GLY A 32 4.37 -8.82 14.24
C GLY A 32 3.83 -7.43 13.89
N ILE A 33 4.56 -6.63 13.10
CA ILE A 33 4.17 -5.26 12.72
C ILE A 33 3.21 -5.21 11.53
N GLY A 34 2.88 -6.36 10.94
CA GLY A 34 2.10 -6.46 9.70
C GLY A 34 0.74 -5.76 9.76
N GLU A 35 0.04 -5.85 10.90
CA GLU A 35 -1.28 -5.24 11.07
C GLU A 35 -1.22 -3.70 11.06
N GLU A 36 -0.21 -3.12 11.72
CA GLU A 36 0.01 -1.68 11.75
C GLU A 36 0.30 -1.12 10.35
N VAL A 37 1.16 -1.81 9.60
CA VAL A 37 1.47 -1.46 8.20
C VAL A 37 0.20 -1.48 7.33
N ILE A 38 -0.65 -2.49 7.51
CA ILE A 38 -1.93 -2.57 6.77
C ILE A 38 -2.87 -1.45 7.19
N ALA A 39 -2.96 -1.13 8.49
CA ALA A 39 -3.80 -0.06 9.01
C ALA A 39 -3.39 1.31 8.44
N GLU A 40 -2.08 1.60 8.42
CA GLU A 40 -1.54 2.83 7.85
C GLU A 40 -1.85 2.95 6.35
N ARG A 41 -1.68 1.86 5.59
CA ARG A 41 -2.01 1.80 4.16
C ARG A 41 -3.49 2.09 3.92
N LYS A 42 -4.38 1.49 4.71
CA LYS A 42 -5.84 1.74 4.62
C LYS A 42 -6.18 3.20 4.91
N ALA A 43 -5.55 3.80 5.92
CA ALA A 43 -5.75 5.21 6.25
C ALA A 43 -5.33 6.13 5.09
N LYS A 44 -4.16 5.87 4.48
CA LYS A 44 -3.69 6.61 3.30
C LYS A 44 -4.65 6.51 2.12
N LEU A 45 -5.14 5.30 1.81
CA LEU A 45 -6.11 5.08 0.73
C LEU A 45 -7.45 5.78 0.98
N LYS A 46 -7.94 5.76 2.22
CA LYS A 46 -9.17 6.47 2.61
C LYS A 46 -9.02 7.98 2.38
N LYS A 47 -7.94 8.57 2.88
CA LYS A 47 -7.65 10.01 2.70
C LYS A 47 -7.54 10.39 1.21
N ALA A 48 -6.88 9.56 0.40
CA ALA A 48 -6.78 9.79 -1.04
C ALA A 48 -8.15 9.68 -1.75
N ARG A 49 -9.02 8.76 -1.30
CA ARG A 49 -10.40 8.65 -1.80
C ARG A 49 -11.21 9.90 -1.48
N GLU A 50 -11.18 10.37 -0.24
CA GLU A 50 -11.89 11.57 0.21
C GLU A 50 -11.45 12.81 -0.59
N LYS A 51 -10.13 12.98 -0.78
CA LYS A 51 -9.57 14.07 -1.60
C LYS A 51 -10.09 14.02 -3.05
N ARG A 52 -10.13 12.82 -3.66
CA ARG A 52 -10.68 12.66 -5.02
C ARG A 52 -12.16 13.03 -5.10
N ILE A 53 -12.95 12.65 -4.11
CA ILE A 53 -14.38 13.00 -4.05
C ILE A 53 -14.58 14.51 -3.95
N ALA A 54 -13.82 15.19 -3.07
CA ALA A 54 -13.90 16.64 -2.90
C ALA A 54 -13.57 17.38 -4.20
N VAL A 55 -12.42 17.05 -4.81
CA VAL A 55 -11.97 17.66 -6.08
C VAL A 55 -12.99 17.41 -7.20
N ASN A 56 -13.53 16.20 -7.33
CA ASN A 56 -14.52 15.91 -8.36
C ASN A 56 -15.84 16.64 -8.13
N LYS A 57 -16.24 16.84 -6.87
CA LYS A 57 -17.44 17.61 -6.53
C LYS A 57 -17.28 19.09 -6.88
N GLU A 58 -16.11 19.67 -6.59
CA GLU A 58 -15.76 21.05 -6.98
C GLU A 58 -15.77 21.21 -8.50
N LYS A 59 -15.05 20.33 -9.22
CA LYS A 59 -15.06 20.33 -10.69
C LYS A 59 -16.45 20.20 -11.28
N ARG A 60 -17.30 19.32 -10.70
CA ARG A 60 -18.69 19.16 -11.17
C ARG A 60 -19.53 20.41 -10.93
N ARG A 61 -19.33 21.12 -9.81
CA ARG A 61 -20.01 22.39 -9.53
C ARG A 61 -19.57 23.49 -10.50
N GLU A 62 -18.27 23.60 -10.74
CA GLU A 62 -17.71 24.51 -11.74
C GLU A 62 -18.31 24.23 -13.13
N PHE A 63 -18.32 22.96 -13.56
CA PHE A 63 -18.90 22.57 -14.85
C PHE A 63 -20.42 22.82 -14.94
N ALA A 64 -21.16 22.65 -13.85
CA ALA A 64 -22.60 22.90 -13.80
C ALA A 64 -22.96 24.40 -13.82
N GLY A 65 -22.03 25.29 -13.43
CA GLY A 65 -22.22 26.74 -13.48
C GLY A 65 -21.82 27.40 -14.81
N VAL A 66 -21.35 26.62 -15.78
CA VAL A 66 -20.93 27.08 -17.12
C VAL A 66 -22.05 26.87 -18.18
N CYS A 67 -23.24 26.38 -17.76
CA CYS A 67 -24.45 26.36 -18.59
C CYS A 67 -25.33 27.59 -18.33
#